data_AF-W2EZS2-F1
#
_entry.id   AF-W2EZS2-F1
#
_cell.length_a   1.000
_cell.length_b   1.000
_cell.length_c   1.000
_cell.angle_alpha   90.00
_cell.angle_beta   90.00
_cell.angle_gamma   90.00
#
_symmetry.space_group_name_H-M   'P 1'
#
loop_
_entity.id
_entity.type
_entity.pdbx_description
1 polymer ?
#
loop_
_entity_poly.entity_id
_entity_poly.type
_entity_poly.pdbx_seq_one_letter_code
_entity_poly.pdbx_strand_id
1 'polypeptide(L)'
;MRANEVGLVPVIMYHRLLRRRVASIDRTPAELRGELERLAKDNYVPVTAAEFVSRKIDIPAGSHPVVLTFDDGSPSHFAVDANGMPRNDTAVGIIYEVAARHPDFRPVATFYVNREPFGVRNKASEAQAVTWLLGHGFEVANHTYSHPDLHRLSTAKVREQIARQERLLRTLGVISSTTFALPYGSQPKKAGTAHDGSWDGTKYHFDGVFLAGAEPAVSPNAKSFQRYAIPRIQSNGKHGECSRWCTTYWLDWLDKHPQERYTSDGDPSHVSVPRKLKGQVRSSDAKAVIAY
;
A
#
# COMPACT_ATOMS: atom_id res chain seq x y z
N MET A 1 -13.50 18.54 -11.83
CA MET A 1 -12.14 18.27 -12.36
C MET A 1 -12.27 17.21 -13.45
N ARG A 2 -11.48 17.23 -14.53
CA ARG A 2 -11.59 16.20 -15.58
C ARG A 2 -10.70 14.99 -15.24
N ALA A 3 -11.10 13.79 -15.66
CA ALA A 3 -10.41 12.54 -15.32
C ALA A 3 -8.98 12.45 -15.88
N ASN A 4 -8.04 11.99 -15.09
CA ASN A 4 -6.67 11.70 -15.53
C ASN A 4 -6.24 10.37 -14.93
N GLU A 5 -6.54 9.26 -15.58
CA GLU A 5 -6.28 7.94 -15.01
C GLU A 5 -4.87 7.41 -15.29
N VAL A 6 -3.98 8.25 -15.83
CA VAL A 6 -2.53 7.99 -15.93
C VAL A 6 -1.69 8.86 -15.00
N GLY A 7 -2.34 9.65 -14.13
CA GLY A 7 -1.68 10.53 -13.17
C GLY A 7 -1.00 9.82 -12.01
N LEU A 8 -0.49 10.62 -11.08
CA LEU A 8 0.20 10.20 -9.86
C LEU A 8 -0.79 9.75 -8.78
N VAL A 9 -0.41 8.68 -8.08
CA VAL A 9 -1.16 8.06 -6.98
C VAL A 9 -0.26 8.04 -5.74
N PRO A 10 -0.65 8.70 -4.64
CA PRO A 10 0.06 8.55 -3.38
C PRO A 10 -0.02 7.11 -2.90
N VAL A 11 1.13 6.47 -2.75
CA VAL A 11 1.26 5.20 -2.02
C VAL A 11 1.99 5.52 -0.73
N ILE A 12 1.27 5.55 0.38
CA ILE A 12 1.79 6.04 1.66
C ILE A 12 2.27 4.86 2.50
N MET A 13 3.47 4.97 3.03
CA MET A 13 4.12 3.98 3.88
C MET A 13 4.14 4.45 5.34
N TYR A 14 3.51 3.63 6.18
CA TYR A 14 3.44 3.76 7.63
C TYR A 14 4.22 2.63 8.29
N HIS A 15 4.76 2.90 9.47
CA HIS A 15 5.34 1.86 10.34
C HIS A 15 4.51 1.80 11.63
N ARG A 16 5.12 2.02 12.79
CA ARG A 16 4.45 1.90 14.10
C ARG A 16 3.65 3.15 14.44
N LEU A 17 2.51 2.94 15.10
CA LEU A 17 1.79 3.98 15.80
C LEU A 17 2.12 3.94 17.29
N LEU A 18 2.73 4.99 17.81
CA LEU A 18 3.15 5.12 19.20
C LEU A 18 2.56 6.39 19.80
N ARG A 19 2.20 6.36 21.10
CA ARG A 19 1.75 7.58 21.81
C ARG A 19 2.78 8.70 21.75
N ARG A 20 4.07 8.35 21.76
CA ARG A 20 5.20 9.26 21.53
C ARG A 20 6.15 8.59 20.54
N ARG A 21 6.51 9.31 19.48
CA ARG A 21 7.45 8.82 18.47
C ARG A 21 8.81 8.51 19.10
N VAL A 22 9.45 7.45 18.63
CA VAL A 22 10.81 7.06 19.02
C VAL A 22 11.77 7.18 17.83
N ALA A 23 11.30 6.81 16.64
CA ALA A 23 11.97 6.99 15.36
C ALA A 23 11.24 8.02 14.50
N SER A 24 11.95 8.58 13.50
CA SER A 24 11.39 9.55 12.56
C SER A 24 10.23 9.00 11.71
N ILE A 25 10.21 7.68 11.50
CA ILE A 25 9.19 6.93 10.75
C ILE A 25 7.96 6.57 11.59
N ASP A 26 8.03 6.72 12.92
CA ASP A 26 6.87 6.47 13.78
C ASP A 26 5.85 7.61 13.63
N ARG A 27 4.58 7.27 13.76
CA ARG A 27 3.46 8.23 13.85
C ARG A 27 2.73 8.06 15.17
N THR A 28 1.96 9.06 15.57
CA THR A 28 0.98 8.89 16.65
C THR A 28 -0.40 8.54 16.07
N PRO A 29 -1.29 7.90 16.86
CA PRO A 29 -2.69 7.72 16.47
C PRO A 29 -3.38 9.01 16.01
N ALA A 30 -3.13 10.13 16.71
CA ALA A 30 -3.70 11.43 16.36
C ALA A 30 -3.18 11.94 15.00
N GLU A 31 -1.88 11.71 14.73
CA GLU A 31 -1.25 12.10 13.48
C GLU A 31 -1.69 11.27 12.28
N LEU A 32 -1.89 9.96 12.45
CA LEU A 32 -2.50 9.12 11.41
C LEU A 32 -3.92 9.62 11.13
N ARG A 33 -4.73 9.81 12.18
CA ARG A 33 -6.11 10.30 12.04
C ARG A 33 -6.16 11.63 11.28
N GLY A 34 -5.34 12.61 11.65
CA GLY A 34 -5.30 13.89 10.95
C GLY A 34 -4.88 13.78 9.48
N GLU A 35 -3.99 12.85 9.14
CA GLU A 35 -3.59 12.60 7.76
C GLU A 35 -4.71 11.91 6.96
N LEU A 36 -5.39 10.92 7.52
CA LEU A 36 -6.53 10.25 6.87
C LEU A 36 -7.73 11.19 6.73
N GLU A 37 -8.00 12.05 7.71
CA GLU A 37 -9.02 13.11 7.61
C GLU A 37 -8.75 14.07 6.45
N ARG A 38 -7.48 14.47 6.28
CA ARG A 38 -7.09 15.29 5.15
C ARG A 38 -7.36 14.56 3.83
N LEU A 39 -6.91 13.31 3.71
CA LEU A 39 -7.12 12.50 2.51
C LEU A 39 -8.62 12.41 2.17
N ALA A 40 -9.46 12.11 3.15
CA ALA A 40 -10.91 12.04 2.96
C ALA A 40 -11.50 13.38 2.49
N LYS A 41 -11.13 14.50 3.14
CA LYS A 41 -11.57 15.84 2.75
C LYS A 41 -11.14 16.26 1.35
N ASP A 42 -9.96 15.79 0.93
CA ASP A 42 -9.38 16.08 -0.38
C ASP A 42 -9.83 15.08 -1.47
N ASN A 43 -10.92 14.33 -1.21
CA ASN A 43 -11.55 13.34 -2.09
C ASN A 43 -10.63 12.16 -2.50
N TYR A 44 -9.72 11.77 -1.61
CA TYR A 44 -8.98 10.52 -1.79
C TYR A 44 -9.79 9.33 -1.26
N VAL A 45 -9.79 8.24 -2.03
CA VAL A 45 -10.43 6.98 -1.70
C VAL A 45 -9.37 5.90 -1.55
N PRO A 46 -9.26 5.26 -0.37
CA PRO A 46 -8.33 4.16 -0.18
C PRO A 46 -8.61 2.99 -1.12
N VAL A 47 -7.54 2.43 -1.68
CA VAL A 47 -7.51 1.15 -2.40
C VAL A 47 -6.36 0.31 -1.86
N THR A 48 -6.49 -1.01 -1.88
CA THR A 48 -5.38 -1.90 -1.51
C THR A 48 -4.26 -1.85 -2.56
N ALA A 49 -3.04 -2.23 -2.17
CA ALA A 49 -1.93 -2.38 -3.09
C ALA A 49 -2.26 -3.42 -4.18
N ALA A 50 -2.94 -4.51 -3.84
CA ALA A 50 -3.43 -5.49 -4.80
C ALA A 50 -4.42 -4.88 -5.83
N GLU A 51 -5.40 -4.09 -5.38
CA GLU A 51 -6.32 -3.37 -6.28
C GLU A 51 -5.58 -2.41 -7.21
N PHE A 52 -4.63 -1.65 -6.64
CA PHE A 52 -3.79 -0.72 -7.39
C PHE A 52 -3.01 -1.44 -8.50
N VAL A 53 -2.20 -2.45 -8.17
CA VAL A 53 -1.34 -3.11 -9.18
C VAL A 53 -2.15 -3.91 -10.21
N SER A 54 -3.33 -4.40 -9.84
CA SER A 54 -4.22 -5.15 -10.73
C SER A 54 -5.13 -4.25 -11.59
N ARG A 55 -5.08 -2.93 -11.40
CA ARG A 55 -5.93 -1.93 -12.09
C ARG A 55 -7.43 -2.12 -11.82
N LYS A 56 -7.75 -2.63 -10.64
CA LYS A 56 -9.12 -2.75 -10.11
C LYS A 56 -9.41 -1.55 -9.22
N ILE A 57 -9.31 -0.37 -9.82
CA ILE A 57 -9.63 0.91 -9.16
C ILE A 57 -11.04 1.25 -9.60
N ASP A 58 -11.99 1.03 -8.69
CA ASP A 58 -13.42 1.33 -8.85
C ASP A 58 -13.81 2.32 -7.76
N ILE A 59 -13.70 3.60 -8.07
CA ILE A 59 -13.92 4.72 -7.14
C ILE A 59 -14.75 5.80 -7.85
N PRO A 60 -15.47 6.66 -7.12
CA PRO A 60 -16.35 7.65 -7.74
C PRO A 60 -15.66 8.59 -8.73
N ALA A 61 -16.40 9.04 -9.74
CA ALA A 61 -15.93 10.04 -10.69
C ALA A 61 -15.46 11.32 -9.97
N GLY A 62 -14.28 11.82 -10.35
CA GLY A 62 -13.68 13.01 -9.74
C GLY A 62 -12.91 12.76 -8.45
N SER A 63 -12.90 11.52 -7.93
CA SER A 63 -12.10 11.13 -6.76
C SER A 63 -10.70 10.63 -7.15
N HIS A 64 -9.84 10.45 -6.15
CA HIS A 64 -8.42 10.11 -6.33
C HIS A 64 -8.07 8.84 -5.53
N PRO A 65 -7.45 7.80 -6.11
CA PRO A 65 -7.02 6.67 -5.31
C PRO A 65 -5.87 7.07 -4.39
N VAL A 66 -5.82 6.47 -3.21
CA VAL A 66 -4.65 6.48 -2.32
C VAL A 66 -4.39 5.05 -1.84
N VAL A 67 -3.13 4.62 -1.82
CA VAL A 67 -2.78 3.30 -1.29
C VAL A 67 -2.17 3.49 0.10
N LEU A 68 -2.81 2.94 1.13
CA LEU A 68 -2.32 2.99 2.50
C LEU A 68 -1.57 1.68 2.79
N THR A 69 -0.27 1.77 3.08
CA THR A 69 0.59 0.60 3.36
C THR A 69 1.22 0.69 4.75
N PHE A 70 1.20 -0.41 5.49
CA PHE A 70 1.72 -0.51 6.85
C PHE A 70 2.74 -1.63 6.94
N ASP A 71 3.98 -1.29 7.26
CA ASP A 71 5.13 -2.21 7.26
C ASP A 71 5.45 -2.72 8.68
N ASP A 72 5.92 -3.96 8.74
CA ASP A 72 6.40 -4.71 9.92
C ASP A 72 5.34 -5.52 10.69
N GLY A 73 4.05 -5.32 10.44
CA GLY A 73 2.99 -6.00 11.21
C GLY A 73 3.07 -5.67 12.70
N SER A 74 3.14 -4.39 13.07
CA SER A 74 3.16 -3.98 14.47
C SER A 74 1.82 -4.26 15.18
N PRO A 75 1.79 -4.52 16.50
CA PRO A 75 0.53 -4.54 17.28
C PRO A 75 -0.29 -3.25 17.17
N SER A 76 0.38 -2.14 16.84
CA SER A 76 -0.29 -0.85 16.61
C SER A 76 -1.02 -0.78 15.26
N HIS A 77 -0.84 -1.74 14.36
CA HIS A 77 -1.58 -1.82 13.10
C HIS A 77 -2.97 -2.40 13.31
N PHE A 78 -3.04 -3.52 14.03
CA PHE A 78 -4.29 -4.21 14.28
C PHE A 78 -4.26 -4.97 15.59
N ALA A 79 -5.30 -4.77 16.38
CA ALA A 79 -5.65 -5.53 17.57
C ALA A 79 -7.14 -5.32 17.83
N VAL A 80 -7.80 -6.33 18.41
CA VAL A 80 -9.22 -6.26 18.75
C VAL A 80 -9.44 -5.97 20.24
N ASP A 81 -10.57 -5.37 20.57
CA ASP A 81 -11.04 -5.17 21.93
C ASP A 81 -11.81 -6.40 22.45
N ALA A 82 -12.39 -6.27 23.65
CA ALA A 82 -13.15 -7.36 24.28
C ALA A 82 -14.42 -7.76 23.49
N ASN A 83 -14.90 -6.90 22.60
CA ASN A 83 -16.07 -7.15 21.75
C ASN A 83 -15.69 -7.69 20.37
N GLY A 84 -14.40 -7.93 20.12
CA GLY A 84 -13.90 -8.36 18.81
C GLY A 84 -13.83 -7.24 17.77
N MET A 85 -13.97 -5.98 18.19
CA MET A 85 -13.87 -4.82 17.30
C MET A 85 -12.45 -4.27 17.26
N PRO A 86 -11.99 -3.66 16.15
CA PRO A 86 -10.67 -3.05 16.09
C PRO A 86 -10.51 -1.97 17.16
N ARG A 87 -9.42 -2.02 17.92
CA ARG A 87 -9.13 -0.98 18.92
C ARG A 87 -8.90 0.37 18.24
N ASN A 88 -9.46 1.42 18.83
CA ASN A 88 -9.43 2.80 18.31
C ASN A 88 -8.03 3.45 18.25
N ASP A 89 -7.04 2.87 18.92
CA ASP A 89 -5.64 3.32 18.90
C ASP A 89 -4.78 2.58 17.84
N THR A 90 -5.38 1.64 17.10
CA THR A 90 -4.72 0.91 16.02
C THR A 90 -4.99 1.53 14.65
N ALA A 91 -4.15 1.23 13.65
CA ALA A 91 -4.34 1.72 12.29
C ALA A 91 -5.72 1.37 11.74
N VAL A 92 -6.16 0.12 11.90
CA VAL A 92 -7.49 -0.33 11.45
C VAL A 92 -8.60 0.43 12.16
N GLY A 93 -8.54 0.56 13.49
CA GLY A 93 -9.55 1.31 14.24
C GLY A 93 -9.67 2.77 13.79
N ILE A 94 -8.53 3.42 13.51
CA ILE A 94 -8.51 4.81 13.01
C ILE A 94 -9.06 4.90 11.58
N ILE A 95 -8.72 3.94 10.71
CA ILE A 95 -9.26 3.88 9.34
C ILE A 95 -10.80 3.76 9.38
N TYR A 96 -11.33 2.87 10.22
CA TYR A 96 -12.79 2.75 10.41
C TYR A 96 -13.42 4.01 10.98
N GLU A 97 -12.77 4.66 11.94
CA GLU A 97 -13.27 5.90 12.53
C GLU A 97 -13.38 7.04 11.50
N VAL A 98 -12.41 7.15 10.59
CA VAL A 98 -12.42 8.15 9.51
C VAL A 98 -13.48 7.77 8.47
N ALA A 99 -13.53 6.50 8.05
CA ALA A 99 -14.53 6.01 7.10
C ALA A 99 -15.98 6.21 7.60
N ALA A 100 -16.23 6.04 8.90
CA ALA A 100 -17.54 6.29 9.50
C ALA A 100 -17.97 7.77 9.42
N ARG A 101 -17.01 8.70 9.31
CA ARG A 101 -17.26 10.14 9.19
C ARG A 101 -17.26 10.62 7.74
N HIS A 102 -16.69 9.84 6.82
CA HIS A 102 -16.54 10.15 5.40
C HIS A 102 -16.94 8.92 4.58
N PRO A 103 -18.23 8.78 4.18
CA PRO A 103 -18.74 7.55 3.55
C PRO A 103 -18.02 7.11 2.26
N ASP A 104 -17.44 8.06 1.51
CA ASP A 104 -16.65 7.76 0.30
C ASP A 104 -15.23 7.26 0.62
N PHE A 105 -14.77 7.44 1.86
CA PHE A 105 -13.47 6.96 2.33
C PHE A 105 -13.56 5.49 2.72
N ARG A 106 -13.22 4.60 1.78
CA ARG A 106 -13.23 3.15 1.98
C ARG A 106 -12.31 2.72 3.14
N PRO A 107 -12.76 1.86 4.06
CA PRO A 107 -11.94 1.39 5.17
C PRO A 107 -11.02 0.23 4.75
N VAL A 108 -10.08 0.46 3.83
CA VAL A 108 -9.14 -0.56 3.34
C VAL A 108 -7.69 -0.07 3.39
N ALA A 109 -6.76 -1.01 3.56
CA ALA A 109 -5.31 -0.78 3.55
C ALA A 109 -4.58 -2.10 3.29
N THR A 110 -3.27 -2.02 3.06
CA THR A 110 -2.37 -3.17 2.91
C THR A 110 -1.39 -3.24 4.08
N PHE A 111 -1.29 -4.41 4.71
CA PHE A 111 -0.34 -4.69 5.79
C PHE A 111 0.75 -5.64 5.29
N TYR A 112 1.99 -5.16 5.21
CA TYR A 112 3.15 -5.97 4.90
C TYR A 112 3.76 -6.50 6.20
N VAL A 113 3.61 -7.79 6.43
CA VAL A 113 3.98 -8.42 7.71
C VAL A 113 5.20 -9.34 7.57
N ASN A 114 5.97 -9.43 8.66
CA ASN A 114 7.10 -10.34 8.82
C ASN A 114 6.68 -11.59 9.62
N ARG A 115 7.61 -12.32 10.24
CA ARG A 115 7.34 -13.56 11.00
C ARG A 115 6.47 -13.42 12.25
N GLU A 116 6.21 -12.21 12.74
CA GLU A 116 5.38 -11.95 13.93
C GLU A 116 4.23 -10.97 13.62
N PRO A 117 3.28 -11.32 12.74
CA PRO A 117 2.12 -10.48 12.41
C PRO A 117 1.39 -9.94 13.65
N PHE A 118 1.32 -8.61 13.73
CA PHE A 118 0.58 -7.86 14.73
C PHE A 118 1.02 -8.12 16.19
N GLY A 119 2.22 -8.71 16.37
CA GLY A 119 2.75 -9.16 17.66
C GLY A 119 1.83 -10.08 18.45
N VAL A 120 0.97 -10.83 17.75
CA VAL A 120 0.07 -11.81 18.36
C VAL A 120 0.83 -13.11 18.59
N ARG A 121 1.03 -13.49 19.86
CA ARG A 121 1.87 -14.65 20.22
C ARG A 121 1.17 -16.00 20.11
N ASN A 122 -0.16 -16.02 20.07
CA ASN A 122 -0.95 -17.23 19.97
C ASN A 122 -1.32 -17.47 18.50
N LYS A 123 -0.96 -18.62 17.92
CA LYS A 123 -1.22 -18.95 16.51
C LYS A 123 -2.70 -18.88 16.11
N ALA A 124 -3.60 -19.31 16.98
CA ALA A 124 -5.03 -19.26 16.68
C ALA A 124 -5.52 -17.80 16.63
N SER A 125 -5.10 -16.97 17.58
CA SER A 125 -5.41 -15.53 17.57
C SER A 125 -4.75 -14.80 16.41
N GLU A 126 -3.54 -15.20 16.01
CA GLU A 126 -2.84 -14.64 14.85
C GLU A 126 -3.58 -14.95 13.55
N ALA A 127 -4.00 -16.21 13.35
CA ALA A 127 -4.82 -16.61 12.21
C ALA A 127 -6.19 -15.91 12.21
N GLN A 128 -6.82 -15.75 13.38
CA GLN A 128 -8.06 -14.98 13.51
C GLN A 128 -7.85 -13.52 13.12
N ALA A 129 -6.76 -12.90 13.55
CA ALA A 129 -6.47 -11.51 13.22
C ALA A 129 -6.28 -11.31 11.70
N VAL A 130 -5.49 -12.17 11.06
CA VAL A 130 -5.28 -12.14 9.61
C VAL A 130 -6.59 -12.43 8.86
N THR A 131 -7.34 -13.45 9.27
CA THR A 131 -8.63 -13.79 8.63
C THR A 131 -9.65 -12.68 8.78
N TRP A 132 -9.68 -11.99 9.92
CA TRP A 132 -10.54 -10.83 10.13
C TRP A 132 -10.22 -9.73 9.12
N LEU A 133 -8.93 -9.38 8.95
CA LEU A 133 -8.51 -8.36 7.99
C LEU A 133 -8.93 -8.71 6.56
N LEU A 134 -8.66 -9.95 6.13
CA LEU A 134 -9.04 -10.44 4.80
C LEU A 134 -10.56 -10.41 4.59
N GLY A 135 -11.33 -10.83 5.60
CA GLY A 135 -12.80 -10.84 5.56
C GLY A 135 -13.44 -9.44 5.51
N HIS A 136 -12.67 -8.39 5.85
CA HIS A 136 -13.12 -7.00 5.84
C HIS A 136 -12.46 -6.16 4.72
N GLY A 137 -11.86 -6.82 3.72
CA GLY A 137 -11.33 -6.14 2.53
C GLY A 137 -9.94 -5.52 2.68
N PHE A 138 -9.26 -5.74 3.80
CA PHE A 138 -7.84 -5.38 3.94
C PHE A 138 -6.96 -6.43 3.26
N GLU A 139 -5.79 -6.02 2.79
CA GLU A 139 -4.76 -6.92 2.27
C GLU A 139 -3.72 -7.20 3.37
N VAL A 140 -3.32 -8.46 3.52
CA VAL A 140 -2.15 -8.86 4.31
C VAL A 140 -1.17 -9.56 3.38
N ALA A 141 0.06 -9.04 3.31
CA ALA A 141 1.04 -9.42 2.31
C ALA A 141 2.45 -9.51 2.88
N ASN A 142 3.40 -9.89 2.03
CA ASN A 142 4.74 -10.29 2.42
C ASN A 142 5.67 -9.10 2.71
N HIS A 143 6.41 -9.16 3.82
CA HIS A 143 7.52 -8.23 4.11
C HIS A 143 8.82 -8.95 4.46
N THR A 144 9.03 -10.13 3.87
CA THR A 144 10.08 -11.12 4.21
C THR A 144 9.95 -11.69 5.63
N TYR A 145 10.54 -12.86 5.86
CA TYR A 145 10.38 -13.54 7.13
C TYR A 145 11.10 -12.84 8.30
N SER A 146 12.36 -12.44 8.12
CA SER A 146 13.18 -11.85 9.19
C SER A 146 13.64 -10.42 8.91
N HIS A 147 12.98 -9.72 7.98
CA HIS A 147 13.27 -8.33 7.60
C HIS A 147 14.76 -8.03 7.27
N PRO A 148 15.49 -8.86 6.49
CA PRO A 148 16.86 -8.54 6.11
C PRO A 148 16.92 -7.55 4.94
N ASP A 149 18.01 -6.78 4.86
CA ASP A 149 18.37 -6.04 3.65
C ASP A 149 18.70 -7.04 2.52
N LEU A 150 17.80 -7.15 1.54
CA LEU A 150 17.90 -8.14 0.46
C LEU A 150 19.09 -7.91 -0.47
N HIS A 151 19.62 -6.69 -0.54
CA HIS A 151 20.81 -6.39 -1.33
C HIS A 151 22.06 -7.11 -0.77
N ARG A 152 22.08 -7.37 0.54
CA ARG A 152 23.19 -8.03 1.24
C ARG A 152 23.13 -9.55 1.18
N LEU A 153 22.03 -10.12 0.69
CA LEU A 153 21.82 -11.56 0.65
C LEU A 153 22.23 -12.18 -0.69
N SER A 154 22.49 -13.49 -0.66
CA SER A 154 22.56 -14.29 -1.89
C SER A 154 21.14 -14.51 -2.45
N THR A 155 21.04 -14.76 -3.76
CA THR A 155 19.76 -15.09 -4.43
C THR A 155 19.01 -16.23 -3.73
N ALA A 156 19.72 -17.26 -3.25
CA ALA A 156 19.11 -18.37 -2.52
C ALA A 156 18.50 -17.91 -1.19
N LYS A 157 19.19 -17.04 -0.44
CA LYS A 157 18.69 -16.48 0.83
C LYS A 157 17.55 -15.50 0.64
N VAL A 158 17.54 -14.71 -0.43
CA VAL A 158 16.38 -13.88 -0.81
C VAL A 158 15.15 -14.77 -1.05
N ARG A 159 15.29 -15.83 -1.85
CA ARG A 159 14.19 -16.78 -2.11
C ARG A 159 13.70 -17.46 -0.84
N GLU A 160 14.60 -17.89 0.04
CA GLU A 160 14.25 -18.46 1.34
C GLU A 160 13.40 -17.49 2.17
N GLN A 161 13.83 -16.24 2.30
CA GLN A 161 13.15 -15.22 3.11
C GLN A 161 11.72 -14.93 2.64
N ILE A 162 11.55 -14.80 1.33
CA ILE A 162 10.23 -14.55 0.72
C ILE A 162 9.34 -15.78 0.85
N ALA A 163 9.85 -16.96 0.48
CA ALA A 163 9.08 -18.21 0.48
C ALA A 163 8.66 -18.65 1.90
N ARG A 164 9.53 -18.47 2.90
CA ARG A 164 9.17 -18.75 4.31
C ARG A 164 8.02 -17.86 4.77
N GLN A 165 8.02 -16.59 4.38
CA GLN A 165 6.94 -15.68 4.74
C GLN A 165 5.65 -16.03 4.00
N GLU A 166 5.69 -16.36 2.71
CA GLU A 166 4.50 -16.87 1.99
C GLU A 166 3.93 -18.13 2.64
N ARG A 167 4.80 -19.04 3.11
CA ARG A 167 4.39 -20.26 3.80
C ARG A 167 3.66 -19.93 5.10
N LEU A 168 4.19 -19.01 5.91
CA LEU A 168 3.51 -18.53 7.12
C LEU A 168 2.15 -17.91 6.79
N LEU A 169 2.12 -16.96 5.85
CA LEU A 169 0.89 -16.29 5.42
C LEU A 169 -0.20 -17.28 4.98
N ARG A 170 0.16 -18.34 4.26
CA ARG A 170 -0.76 -19.43 3.90
C ARG A 170 -1.35 -20.14 5.12
N THR A 171 -0.57 -20.37 6.17
CA THR A 171 -1.10 -20.97 7.41
C THR A 171 -2.05 -20.04 8.17
N LEU A 172 -2.02 -18.73 7.88
CA LEU A 172 -2.85 -17.71 8.50
C LEU A 172 -4.09 -17.34 7.66
N GLY A 173 -4.28 -17.97 6.50
CA GLY A 173 -5.46 -17.76 5.64
C GLY A 173 -5.20 -16.94 4.37
N VAL A 174 -3.98 -16.43 4.15
CA VAL A 174 -3.62 -15.74 2.90
C VAL A 174 -3.32 -16.77 1.80
N ILE A 175 -4.18 -16.88 0.80
CA ILE A 175 -4.02 -17.88 -0.28
C ILE A 175 -2.72 -17.64 -1.07
N SER A 176 -2.44 -16.38 -1.41
CA SER A 176 -1.22 -15.91 -2.06
C SER A 176 -1.14 -14.40 -1.96
N SER A 177 0.03 -13.84 -1.70
CA SER A 177 0.20 -12.38 -1.77
C SER A 177 0.24 -11.92 -3.22
N THR A 178 -0.55 -10.90 -3.59
CA THR A 178 -0.45 -10.24 -4.90
C THR A 178 0.73 -9.27 -4.95
N THR A 179 1.05 -8.66 -3.81
CA THR A 179 2.09 -7.64 -3.71
C THR A 179 3.16 -7.99 -2.67
N PHE A 180 4.30 -7.32 -2.77
CA PHE A 180 5.44 -7.48 -1.86
C PHE A 180 6.10 -6.12 -1.57
N ALA A 181 6.38 -5.84 -0.30
CA ALA A 181 7.18 -4.68 0.08
C ALA A 181 8.59 -5.11 0.47
N LEU A 182 9.60 -4.41 -0.08
CA LEU A 182 10.99 -4.67 0.24
C LEU A 182 11.37 -4.06 1.59
N PRO A 183 11.97 -4.81 2.52
CA PRO A 183 12.66 -4.24 3.67
C PRO A 183 13.62 -3.14 3.23
N TYR A 184 13.54 -1.97 3.87
CA TYR A 184 14.33 -0.77 3.56
C TYR A 184 14.17 -0.24 2.13
N GLY A 185 13.20 -0.73 1.35
CA GLY A 185 13.14 -0.45 -0.09
C GLY A 185 14.28 -1.04 -0.91
N SER A 186 15.07 -1.93 -0.31
CA SER A 186 16.34 -2.39 -0.87
C SER A 186 16.14 -3.56 -1.83
N GLN A 187 16.44 -3.35 -3.10
CA GLN A 187 16.34 -4.37 -4.13
C GLN A 187 17.46 -5.43 -3.99
N PRO A 188 17.14 -6.73 -4.16
CA PRO A 188 18.18 -7.74 -4.25
C PRO A 188 19.08 -7.49 -5.47
N LYS A 189 20.33 -7.99 -5.42
CA LYS A 189 21.31 -7.85 -6.51
C LYS A 189 20.76 -8.25 -7.88
N LYS A 190 19.91 -9.28 -7.91
CA LYS A 190 19.10 -9.64 -9.08
C LYS A 190 17.65 -9.29 -8.80
N ALA A 191 17.21 -8.12 -9.26
CA ALA A 191 15.87 -7.56 -9.00
C ALA A 191 14.73 -8.56 -9.26
N GLY A 192 14.83 -9.38 -10.32
CA GLY A 192 13.82 -10.38 -10.65
C GLY A 192 13.57 -11.44 -9.57
N THR A 193 14.52 -11.61 -8.64
CA THR A 193 14.35 -12.50 -7.48
C THR A 193 13.30 -11.98 -6.51
N ALA A 194 13.00 -10.68 -6.50
CA ALA A 194 11.99 -10.11 -5.63
C ALA A 194 10.57 -10.47 -6.07
N HIS A 195 10.30 -10.59 -7.37
CA HIS A 195 8.94 -10.81 -7.89
C HIS A 195 8.66 -12.25 -8.33
N ASP A 196 9.69 -13.04 -8.67
CA ASP A 196 9.51 -14.42 -9.12
C ASP A 196 10.57 -15.37 -8.53
N GLY A 197 10.09 -16.46 -7.91
CA GLY A 197 11.00 -17.47 -7.41
C GLY A 197 10.35 -18.64 -6.69
N SER A 198 11.22 -19.49 -6.17
CA SER A 198 10.83 -20.62 -5.36
C SER A 198 11.94 -21.01 -4.40
N TRP A 199 11.55 -21.61 -3.28
CA TRP A 199 12.46 -22.21 -2.32
C TRP A 199 11.70 -23.30 -1.55
N ASP A 200 12.33 -24.47 -1.40
CA ASP A 200 11.80 -25.59 -0.60
C ASP A 200 10.31 -25.91 -0.90
N GLY A 201 10.02 -26.16 -2.19
CA GLY A 201 8.68 -26.48 -2.69
C GLY A 201 7.67 -25.33 -2.68
N THR A 202 7.98 -24.18 -2.07
CA THR A 202 7.11 -23.00 -2.05
C THR A 202 7.48 -22.05 -3.18
N LYS A 203 6.55 -21.82 -4.10
CA LYS A 203 6.67 -20.83 -5.19
C LYS A 203 6.03 -19.51 -4.78
N TYR A 204 6.54 -18.41 -5.30
CA TYR A 204 5.93 -17.09 -5.19
C TYR A 204 6.03 -16.35 -6.53
N HIS A 205 5.00 -15.56 -6.78
CA HIS A 205 4.91 -14.62 -7.89
C HIS A 205 4.17 -13.40 -7.34
N PHE A 206 4.72 -12.20 -7.54
CA PHE A 206 4.06 -10.96 -7.17
C PHE A 206 3.77 -10.13 -8.40
N ASP A 207 2.56 -9.61 -8.48
CA ASP A 207 2.15 -8.63 -9.49
C ASP A 207 2.66 -7.23 -9.14
N GLY A 208 3.29 -7.01 -7.99
CA GLY A 208 3.81 -5.69 -7.62
C GLY A 208 4.87 -5.76 -6.54
N VAL A 209 5.97 -5.03 -6.72
CA VAL A 209 7.01 -4.89 -5.71
C VAL A 209 7.20 -3.42 -5.34
N PHE A 210 7.10 -3.13 -4.05
CA PHE A 210 7.12 -1.79 -3.49
C PHE A 210 8.48 -1.45 -2.87
N LEU A 211 8.98 -0.26 -3.19
CA LEU A 211 10.19 0.34 -2.64
C LEU A 211 9.87 1.15 -1.37
N ALA A 212 10.92 1.62 -0.69
CA ALA A 212 10.87 2.74 0.26
C ALA A 212 11.38 3.99 -0.50
N GLY A 213 10.63 4.38 -1.53
CA GLY A 213 10.94 5.53 -2.36
C GLY A 213 10.63 6.85 -1.65
N ALA A 214 10.51 7.92 -2.42
CA ALA A 214 10.22 9.23 -1.85
C ALA A 214 9.27 10.08 -2.70
N GLU A 215 8.50 9.46 -3.60
CA GLU A 215 7.56 10.13 -4.50
C GLU A 215 6.28 9.31 -4.74
N PRO A 216 5.17 9.94 -5.18
CA PRO A 216 3.97 9.23 -5.60
C PRO A 216 4.26 8.23 -6.72
N ALA A 217 3.53 7.12 -6.73
CA ALA A 217 3.61 6.17 -7.82
C ALA A 217 2.91 6.73 -9.06
N VAL A 218 3.44 6.41 -10.24
CA VAL A 218 2.68 6.60 -11.48
C VAL A 218 1.54 5.58 -11.53
N SER A 219 0.39 5.95 -12.08
CA SER A 219 -0.74 5.06 -12.32
C SER A 219 -0.33 3.74 -13.00
N PRO A 220 -0.93 2.60 -12.62
CA PRO A 220 -0.73 1.31 -13.27
C PRO A 220 -1.28 1.28 -14.71
N ASN A 221 -2.06 2.30 -15.12
CA ASN A 221 -2.52 2.49 -16.49
C ASN A 221 -1.48 3.21 -17.36
N ALA A 222 -0.41 3.79 -16.81
CA ALA A 222 0.61 4.48 -17.59
C ALA A 222 1.67 3.50 -18.14
N LYS A 223 2.23 3.81 -19.32
CA LYS A 223 3.34 3.07 -19.94
C LYS A 223 4.60 3.05 -19.07
N SER A 224 4.84 4.13 -18.33
CA SER A 224 6.00 4.29 -17.46
C SER A 224 5.87 3.57 -16.11
N PHE A 225 4.75 2.90 -15.84
CA PHE A 225 4.55 2.20 -14.58
C PHE A 225 5.56 1.07 -14.38
N GLN A 226 6.42 1.23 -13.36
CA GLN A 226 7.41 0.23 -12.98
C GLN A 226 6.83 -0.73 -11.95
N ARG A 227 6.14 -1.77 -12.44
CA ARG A 227 5.42 -2.76 -11.62
C ARG A 227 6.26 -3.37 -10.49
N TYR A 228 7.56 -3.56 -10.68
CA TYR A 228 8.46 -4.18 -9.70
C TYR A 228 9.39 -3.21 -8.98
N ALA A 229 9.09 -1.92 -9.06
CA ALA A 229 9.83 -0.83 -8.41
C ALA A 229 8.87 0.34 -8.08
N ILE A 230 7.75 0.03 -7.43
CA ILE A 230 6.70 1.01 -7.14
C ILE A 230 7.17 1.89 -5.97
N PRO A 231 7.34 3.21 -6.14
CA PRO A 231 7.76 4.08 -5.05
C PRO A 231 6.63 4.25 -4.03
N ARG A 232 7.02 4.47 -2.78
CA ARG A 232 6.12 4.81 -1.68
C ARG A 232 6.62 6.08 -1.01
N ILE A 233 5.70 6.83 -0.43
CA ILE A 233 5.97 8.05 0.30
C ILE A 233 5.94 7.74 1.78
N GLN A 234 6.99 8.07 2.51
CA GLN A 234 6.96 7.94 3.96
C GLN A 234 5.95 8.93 4.57
N SER A 235 5.04 8.43 5.42
CA SER A 235 4.18 9.29 6.24
C SER A 235 5.01 10.17 7.17
N ASN A 236 4.99 11.48 6.91
CA ASN A 236 5.60 12.45 7.79
C ASN A 236 5.13 13.89 7.55
N GLY A 237 5.51 14.77 8.49
CA GLY A 237 5.41 16.23 8.35
C GLY A 237 6.49 16.80 7.42
N LYS A 238 6.88 18.07 7.61
CA LYS A 238 7.82 18.82 6.73
C LYS A 238 9.13 19.20 7.42
N HIS A 239 9.70 18.31 8.23
CA HIS A 239 10.97 18.57 8.93
C HIS A 239 12.09 17.68 8.40
N GLY A 240 13.32 18.20 8.35
CA GLY A 240 14.49 17.48 7.85
C GLY A 240 14.33 17.05 6.38
N GLU A 241 14.72 15.82 6.06
CA GLU A 241 14.58 15.23 4.72
C GLU A 241 13.11 15.21 4.25
N CYS A 242 12.15 15.13 5.17
CA CYS A 242 10.72 15.15 4.84
C CYS A 242 10.18 16.51 4.38
N SER A 243 10.98 17.57 4.41
CA SER A 243 10.61 18.87 3.83
C SER A 243 10.26 18.81 2.34
N ARG A 244 10.75 17.78 1.61
CA ARG A 244 10.56 17.63 0.16
C ARG A 244 10.06 16.27 -0.30
N TRP A 245 10.00 15.28 0.58
CA TRP A 245 9.87 13.88 0.13
C TRP A 245 8.80 13.07 0.86
N CYS A 246 8.16 13.62 1.90
CA CYS A 246 7.18 12.90 2.72
C CYS A 246 5.75 13.37 2.43
N THR A 247 4.77 12.66 2.98
CA THR A 247 3.36 12.77 2.59
C THR A 247 2.82 14.20 2.64
N THR A 248 3.14 14.97 3.68
CA THR A 248 2.67 16.37 3.78
C THR A 248 3.21 17.25 2.63
N TYR A 249 4.43 17.01 2.15
CA TYR A 249 4.95 17.74 0.98
C TYR A 249 4.21 17.34 -0.29
N TRP A 250 4.07 16.04 -0.55
CA TRP A 250 3.50 15.56 -1.80
C TRP A 250 2.02 15.84 -1.95
N LEU A 251 1.25 15.73 -0.88
CA LEU A 251 -0.17 16.11 -0.92
C LEU A 251 -0.31 17.61 -1.24
N ASP A 252 0.49 18.48 -0.62
CA ASP A 252 0.48 19.92 -0.93
C ASP A 252 0.94 20.22 -2.37
N TRP A 253 1.87 19.42 -2.89
CA TRP A 253 2.32 19.54 -4.27
C TRP A 253 1.19 19.12 -5.23
N LEU A 254 0.50 18.01 -4.96
CA LEU A 254 -0.64 17.54 -5.77
C LEU A 254 -1.82 18.51 -5.73
N ASP A 255 -2.07 19.17 -4.59
CA ASP A 255 -3.10 20.22 -4.48
C ASP A 255 -2.80 21.42 -5.39
N LYS A 256 -1.51 21.76 -5.55
CA LYS A 256 -1.05 22.82 -6.48
C LYS A 256 -0.94 22.37 -7.93
N HIS A 257 -0.90 21.05 -8.17
CA HIS A 257 -0.75 20.45 -9.49
C HIS A 257 -1.84 19.40 -9.74
N PRO A 258 -3.13 19.78 -9.67
CA PRO A 258 -4.23 18.83 -9.75
C PRO A 258 -4.28 18.06 -11.08
N GLN A 259 -3.68 18.60 -12.15
CA GLN A 259 -3.57 17.92 -13.43
C GLN A 259 -2.59 16.74 -13.42
N GLU A 260 -1.66 16.67 -12.48
CA GLU A 260 -0.68 15.59 -12.35
C GLU A 260 -1.24 14.42 -11.55
N ARG A 261 -2.28 14.66 -10.74
CA ARG A 261 -2.91 13.67 -9.87
C ARG A 261 -3.81 12.73 -10.66
N TYR A 262 -3.81 11.45 -10.28
CA TYR A 262 -4.80 10.51 -10.79
C TYR A 262 -6.20 10.98 -10.38
N THR A 263 -7.11 11.15 -11.35
CA THR A 263 -8.52 11.46 -11.09
C THR A 263 -9.39 10.48 -11.84
N SER A 264 -10.24 9.73 -11.15
CA SER A 264 -11.09 8.71 -11.78
C SER A 264 -12.20 9.34 -12.61
N ASP A 265 -12.59 8.66 -13.68
CA ASP A 265 -13.82 8.94 -14.42
C ASP A 265 -15.07 8.26 -13.84
N GLY A 266 -14.89 7.33 -12.90
CA GLY A 266 -15.96 6.56 -12.26
C GLY A 266 -16.40 5.29 -13.01
N ASP A 267 -15.74 4.89 -14.10
CA ASP A 267 -16.04 3.66 -14.82
C ASP A 267 -14.78 2.78 -14.98
N PRO A 268 -14.68 1.66 -14.24
CA PRO A 268 -13.51 0.79 -14.27
C PRO A 268 -13.33 0.02 -15.58
N SER A 269 -14.28 0.06 -16.52
CA SER A 269 -14.23 -0.66 -17.81
C SER A 269 -13.30 0.00 -18.85
N HIS A 270 -12.99 1.27 -18.68
CA HIS A 270 -12.12 2.03 -19.57
C HIS A 270 -11.03 2.78 -18.82
N VAL A 271 -10.23 3.54 -19.57
CA VAL A 271 -9.24 4.49 -19.04
C VAL A 271 -9.49 5.85 -19.68
N SER A 272 -9.91 6.83 -18.88
CA SER A 272 -10.09 8.21 -19.37
C SER A 272 -8.89 9.11 -19.09
N VAL A 273 -8.47 9.83 -20.13
CA VAL A 273 -7.35 10.76 -20.05
C VAL A 273 -7.58 12.02 -20.91
N PRO A 274 -6.95 13.16 -20.57
CA PRO A 274 -6.85 14.28 -21.50
C PRO A 274 -6.21 13.84 -22.83
N ARG A 275 -6.67 14.39 -23.96
CA ARG A 275 -6.15 14.06 -25.30
C ARG A 275 -4.62 14.05 -25.41
N LYS A 276 -3.96 15.04 -24.78
CA LYS A 276 -2.49 15.15 -24.75
C LYS A 276 -1.77 13.99 -24.06
N LEU A 277 -2.45 13.26 -23.16
CA LEU A 277 -1.90 12.15 -22.40
C LEU A 277 -2.24 10.77 -23.00
N LYS A 278 -3.03 10.70 -24.09
CA LYS A 278 -3.40 9.42 -24.76
C LYS A 278 -2.18 8.54 -25.07
N GLY A 279 -1.08 9.16 -25.50
CA GLY A 279 0.17 8.45 -25.80
C GLY A 279 0.86 7.82 -24.60
N GLN A 280 0.50 8.22 -23.37
CA GLN A 280 1.06 7.70 -22.12
C GLN A 280 0.28 6.50 -21.57
N VAL A 281 -0.93 6.23 -22.06
CA VAL A 281 -1.73 5.07 -21.64
C VAL A 281 -1.06 3.79 -22.11
N ARG A 282 -0.85 2.85 -21.20
CA ARG A 282 -0.31 1.53 -21.50
C ARG A 282 -1.21 0.82 -22.49
N SER A 283 -0.61 0.31 -23.58
CA SER A 283 -1.28 -0.64 -24.47
C SER A 283 -1.48 -1.95 -23.72
N SER A 284 -2.70 -2.24 -23.28
CA SER A 284 -3.06 -3.55 -22.75
C SER A 284 -4.44 -3.95 -23.24
N ASP A 285 -4.64 -5.23 -23.47
CA ASP A 285 -5.67 -5.78 -24.37
C ASP A 285 -7.13 -5.71 -23.89
N ALA A 286 -7.41 -5.15 -22.70
CA ALA A 286 -8.73 -5.34 -22.06
C ALA A 286 -9.54 -4.08 -21.77
N LYS A 287 -8.95 -2.87 -21.78
CA LYS A 287 -9.68 -1.63 -21.46
C LYS A 287 -9.68 -0.66 -22.64
N ALA A 288 -10.86 -0.15 -22.97
CA ALA A 288 -10.98 0.94 -23.93
C ALA A 288 -10.29 2.20 -23.40
N VAL A 289 -9.81 3.07 -24.29
CA VAL A 289 -9.18 4.35 -23.92
C VAL A 289 -10.04 5.49 -24.42
N ILE A 290 -10.55 6.32 -23.49
CA ILE A 290 -11.32 7.51 -23.80
C ILE A 290 -10.40 8.71 -23.66
N ALA A 291 -10.12 9.36 -24.80
CA ALA A 291 -9.32 10.58 -24.86
C ALA A 291 -10.23 11.74 -25.22
N TYR A 292 -10.41 12.69 -24.31
CA TYR A 292 -11.26 13.87 -24.50
C TYR A 292 -10.45 15.12 -24.88
#